data_AF-A0A919J411-F1
#
_entry.id   AF-A0A919J411-F1
#
_cell.length_a   1.000
_cell.length_b   1.000
_cell.length_c   1.000
_cell.angle_alpha   90.00
_cell.angle_beta   90.00
_cell.angle_gamma   90.00
#
_symmetry.space_group_name_H-M   'P 1'
#
loop_
_entity.id
_entity.type
_entity.pdbx_description
1 polymer ?
#
loop_
_entity_poly.entity_id
_entity_poly.type
_entity_poly.pdbx_seq_one_letter_code
_entity_poly.pdbx_strand_id
1 'polypeptide(L)'
;MQAEPELPDESREELRHALLDESLVAARVQYISTVLAVIVNIEDWLAIDSWLGGGKVDDTERSEEFGVAFSEFRAVSTVVSMAAELAEAAVLMVEKRRFYAVGAVLRQLIECEYLLSMFDEDLDHARRWRESTPDEVRESFTPAKMRRIVGKFSNEEYWNHCSAGGHPAPKGARLLEKLDPARQAWPYSAAELTIDLGLHLHRIWTAIDALLVKYHSRYERVRAEQRRLAEDAWTHWREADVVVAALTERPSVS
;
A
#
# COMPACT_ATOMS: atom_id res chain seq x y z
N MET A 1 -18.91 17.39 15.85
CA MET A 1 -19.11 16.17 15.05
C MET A 1 -20.33 16.43 14.19
N GLN A 2 -20.14 16.99 12.99
CA GLN A 2 -21.24 17.09 12.03
C GLN A 2 -21.47 15.68 11.49
N ALA A 3 -22.70 15.19 11.57
CA ALA A 3 -23.05 13.92 10.95
C ALA A 3 -22.79 14.05 9.46
N GLU A 4 -22.00 13.13 8.89
CA GLU A 4 -21.85 13.06 7.44
C GLU A 4 -23.25 12.97 6.81
N PRO A 5 -23.53 13.75 5.76
CA PRO A 5 -24.82 13.71 5.11
C PRO A 5 -25.07 12.28 4.61
N GLU A 6 -26.14 11.66 5.12
CA GLU A 6 -26.55 10.33 4.69
C GLU A 6 -26.81 10.35 3.17
N LEU A 7 -26.18 9.42 2.45
CA LEU A 7 -26.45 9.23 1.02
C LEU A 7 -27.95 8.93 0.81
N PRO A 8 -28.57 9.51 -0.24
CA PRO A 8 -29.92 9.12 -0.66
C PRO A 8 -30.01 7.60 -0.88
N ASP A 9 -31.18 7.01 -0.60
CA ASP A 9 -31.36 5.56 -0.69
C ASP A 9 -31.08 4.99 -2.09
N GLU A 10 -31.38 5.73 -3.14
CA GLU A 10 -31.08 5.37 -4.53
C GLU A 10 -29.56 5.25 -4.77
N SER A 11 -28.79 6.24 -4.31
CA SER A 11 -27.31 6.22 -4.42
C SER A 11 -26.68 5.10 -3.60
N ARG A 12 -27.28 4.71 -2.47
CA ARG A 12 -26.83 3.55 -1.68
C ARG A 12 -27.02 2.24 -2.44
N GLU A 13 -28.13 2.11 -3.16
CA GLU A 13 -28.42 0.90 -3.92
C GLU A 13 -27.55 0.80 -5.19
N GLU A 14 -27.31 1.91 -5.89
CA GLU A 14 -26.36 1.97 -7.00
C GLU A 14 -24.95 1.56 -6.57
N LEU A 15 -24.47 2.07 -5.42
CA LEU A 15 -23.19 1.69 -4.85
C LEU A 15 -23.14 0.18 -4.54
N ARG A 16 -24.19 -0.36 -3.92
CA ARG A 16 -24.28 -1.81 -3.62
C ARG A 16 -24.22 -2.65 -4.89
N HIS A 17 -24.93 -2.25 -5.94
CA HIS A 17 -24.86 -2.91 -7.23
C HIS A 17 -23.45 -2.88 -7.81
N ALA A 18 -22.81 -1.70 -7.83
CA ALA A 18 -21.44 -1.56 -8.33
C ALA A 18 -20.40 -2.33 -7.49
N LEU A 19 -20.60 -2.46 -6.18
CA LEU A 19 -19.72 -3.26 -5.32
C LEU A 19 -19.77 -4.75 -5.68
N LEU A 20 -20.92 -5.25 -6.13
CA LEU A 20 -21.12 -6.69 -6.40
C LEU A 20 -21.12 -7.05 -7.88
N ASP A 21 -20.99 -6.08 -8.78
CA ASP A 21 -20.93 -6.31 -10.22
C ASP A 21 -19.71 -7.17 -10.59
N GLU A 22 -19.94 -8.28 -11.29
CA GLU A 22 -18.90 -9.27 -11.61
C GLU A 22 -17.80 -8.70 -12.52
N SER A 23 -18.15 -7.79 -13.44
CA SER A 23 -17.18 -7.15 -14.33
C SER A 23 -16.27 -6.19 -13.56
N LEU A 24 -16.82 -5.46 -12.58
CA LEU A 24 -16.05 -4.58 -11.72
C LEU A 24 -15.17 -5.38 -10.75
N VAL A 25 -15.68 -6.48 -10.20
CA VAL A 25 -14.88 -7.41 -9.40
C VAL A 25 -13.70 -7.97 -10.20
N ALA A 26 -13.92 -8.36 -11.46
CA ALA A 26 -12.85 -8.83 -12.33
C ALA A 26 -11.80 -7.73 -12.60
N ALA A 27 -12.23 -6.49 -12.82
CA ALA A 27 -11.32 -5.35 -13.00
C ALA A 27 -10.45 -5.10 -11.75
N ARG A 28 -11.05 -5.17 -10.55
CA ARG A 28 -10.32 -5.06 -9.27
C ARG A 28 -9.26 -6.15 -9.13
N VAL A 29 -9.63 -7.41 -9.38
CA VAL A 29 -8.70 -8.55 -9.30
C VAL A 29 -7.57 -8.43 -10.32
N GLN A 30 -7.89 -8.01 -11.55
CA GLN A 30 -6.89 -7.79 -12.59
C GLN A 30 -5.90 -6.69 -12.17
N TYR A 31 -6.40 -5.57 -11.62
CA TYR A 31 -5.55 -4.48 -11.15
C TYR A 31 -4.62 -4.92 -10.02
N ILE A 32 -5.14 -5.47 -8.92
CA ILE A 32 -4.33 -5.88 -7.76
C ILE A 32 -3.25 -6.89 -8.16
N SER A 33 -3.57 -7.82 -9.07
CA SER A 33 -2.61 -8.81 -9.57
C SER A 33 -1.51 -8.16 -10.42
N THR A 34 -1.89 -7.20 -11.27
CA THR A 34 -0.94 -6.50 -12.15
C THR A 34 0.02 -5.63 -11.36
N VAL A 35 -0.49 -4.82 -10.42
CA VAL A 35 0.36 -3.95 -9.59
C VAL A 35 1.23 -4.75 -8.62
N LEU A 36 0.72 -5.87 -8.08
CA LEU A 36 1.52 -6.81 -7.29
C LEU A 36 2.70 -7.35 -8.10
N ALA A 37 2.46 -7.79 -9.34
CA ALA A 37 3.53 -8.30 -10.21
C ALA A 37 4.60 -7.23 -10.50
N VAL A 38 4.19 -5.96 -10.64
CA VAL A 38 5.13 -4.84 -10.78
C VAL A 38 5.96 -4.66 -9.50
N ILE A 39 5.32 -4.63 -8.33
CA ILE A 39 6.00 -4.48 -7.04
C ILE A 39 7.01 -5.61 -6.82
N VAL A 40 6.62 -6.86 -7.03
CA VAL A 40 7.50 -8.04 -6.90
C VAL A 40 8.68 -7.95 -7.87
N ASN A 41 8.46 -7.56 -9.13
CA ASN A 41 9.54 -7.44 -10.09
C ASN A 41 10.60 -6.39 -9.70
N ILE A 42 10.15 -5.29 -9.09
CA ILE A 42 11.03 -4.23 -8.61
C ILE A 42 11.75 -4.66 -7.34
N GLU A 43 11.04 -5.34 -6.45
CA GLU A 43 11.57 -5.92 -5.23
C GLU A 43 12.72 -6.90 -5.51
N ASP A 44 12.51 -7.90 -6.38
CA ASP A 44 13.52 -8.89 -6.78
C ASP A 44 14.83 -8.22 -7.22
N TRP A 45 14.69 -7.16 -8.00
CA TRP A 45 15.84 -6.41 -8.50
C TRP A 45 16.48 -5.54 -7.45
N LEU A 46 15.69 -4.79 -6.68
CA LEU A 46 16.18 -3.90 -5.64
C LEU A 46 16.87 -4.69 -4.52
N ALA A 47 16.37 -5.88 -4.22
CA ALA A 47 17.00 -6.83 -3.30
C ALA A 47 18.44 -7.10 -3.71
N ILE A 48 18.71 -7.39 -4.98
CA ILE A 48 20.07 -7.61 -5.50
C ILE A 48 20.84 -6.28 -5.60
N ASP A 49 20.24 -5.23 -6.16
CA ASP A 49 20.92 -3.96 -6.44
C ASP A 49 21.37 -3.23 -5.17
N SER A 50 20.61 -3.37 -4.09
CA SER A 50 20.96 -2.81 -2.77
C SER A 50 22.25 -3.40 -2.18
N TRP A 51 22.68 -4.59 -2.62
CA TRP A 51 23.98 -5.17 -2.29
C TRP A 51 25.11 -4.70 -3.21
N LEU A 52 24.78 -4.38 -4.47
CA LEU A 52 25.76 -4.03 -5.51
C LEU A 52 26.07 -2.53 -5.59
N GLY A 53 25.51 -1.72 -4.69
CA GLY A 53 25.84 -0.30 -4.56
C GLY A 53 24.70 0.68 -4.86
N GLY A 54 23.44 0.21 -4.86
CA GLY A 54 22.24 1.05 -4.74
C GLY A 54 22.16 2.23 -5.71
N GLY A 55 22.75 2.09 -6.90
CA GLY A 55 22.73 3.14 -7.91
C GLY A 55 23.79 4.25 -7.77
N LYS A 56 24.99 4.02 -7.22
CA LYS A 56 26.12 4.96 -7.44
C LYS A 56 26.98 4.56 -8.65
N VAL A 57 27.19 5.51 -9.57
CA VAL A 57 28.31 5.51 -10.53
C VAL A 57 29.35 6.58 -10.17
N ASP A 58 28.97 7.61 -9.39
CA ASP A 58 29.77 8.85 -9.31
C ASP A 58 30.52 9.08 -7.99
N ASP A 59 30.33 8.26 -6.95
CA ASP A 59 31.02 8.45 -5.67
C ASP A 59 31.79 7.17 -5.30
N THR A 60 32.95 7.04 -5.95
CA THR A 60 33.93 5.96 -5.79
C THR A 60 34.94 6.23 -4.68
N GLU A 61 34.83 7.36 -3.96
CA GLU A 61 35.88 7.82 -3.03
C GLU A 61 35.68 7.39 -1.57
N ARG A 62 34.51 6.86 -1.20
CA ARG A 62 34.30 6.29 0.14
C ARG A 62 34.96 4.91 0.23
N SER A 63 36.13 4.83 0.86
CA SER A 63 36.75 3.53 1.18
C SER A 63 35.88 2.79 2.20
N GLU A 64 35.35 1.62 1.80
CA GLU A 64 34.24 0.96 2.47
C GLU A 64 34.69 0.00 3.58
N GLU A 65 34.14 0.20 4.78
CA GLU A 65 34.05 -0.87 5.77
C GLU A 65 32.81 -1.72 5.41
N PHE A 66 33.02 -3.01 5.14
CA PHE A 66 31.97 -3.95 4.74
C PHE A 66 30.72 -3.82 5.63
N GLY A 67 29.59 -3.38 5.05
CA GLY A 67 28.28 -3.39 5.69
C GLY A 67 27.68 -2.04 6.10
N VAL A 68 28.46 -0.95 6.13
CA VAL A 68 27.96 0.41 6.44
C VAL A 68 27.57 1.18 5.18
N ALA A 69 28.20 0.87 4.04
CA ALA A 69 27.82 1.46 2.76
C ALA A 69 26.39 1.05 2.37
N PHE A 70 25.61 2.02 1.89
CA PHE A 70 24.25 1.84 1.35
C PHE A 70 23.17 1.47 2.39
N SER A 71 23.36 1.86 3.65
CA SER A 71 22.39 1.66 4.74
C SER A 71 20.96 2.08 4.34
N GLU A 72 20.84 3.21 3.67
CA GLU A 72 19.61 3.80 3.15
C GLU A 72 18.92 2.85 2.18
N PHE A 73 19.58 2.47 1.09
CA PHE A 73 18.98 1.63 0.06
C PHE A 73 18.70 0.21 0.52
N ARG A 74 19.49 -0.31 1.46
CA ARG A 74 19.14 -1.58 2.08
C ARG A 74 17.91 -1.45 2.98
N ALA A 75 17.71 -0.31 3.64
CA ALA A 75 16.48 -0.05 4.40
C ALA A 75 15.26 0.05 3.47
N VAL A 76 15.39 0.79 2.35
CA VAL A 76 14.35 0.86 1.31
C VAL A 76 14.05 -0.53 0.78
N SER A 77 15.07 -1.29 0.36
CA SER A 77 14.90 -2.67 -0.12
C SER A 77 14.21 -3.54 0.92
N THR A 78 14.56 -3.42 2.20
CA THR A 78 13.92 -4.20 3.27
C THR A 78 12.42 -3.90 3.37
N VAL A 79 12.04 -2.62 3.36
CA VAL A 79 10.62 -2.23 3.46
C VAL A 79 9.85 -2.61 2.18
N VAL A 80 10.47 -2.52 1.00
CA VAL A 80 9.87 -2.97 -0.27
C VAL A 80 9.64 -4.49 -0.25
N SER A 81 10.60 -5.29 0.22
CA SER A 81 10.43 -6.74 0.40
C SER A 81 9.31 -7.08 1.37
N MET A 82 9.25 -6.40 2.52
CA MET A 82 8.12 -6.56 3.46
C MET A 82 6.78 -6.22 2.79
N ALA A 83 6.70 -5.13 2.05
CA ALA A 83 5.49 -4.72 1.35
C ALA A 83 5.07 -5.74 0.27
N ALA A 84 6.02 -6.27 -0.50
CA ALA A 84 5.76 -7.26 -1.53
C ALA A 84 5.23 -8.58 -0.95
N GLU A 85 5.87 -9.12 0.10
CA GLU A 85 5.42 -10.34 0.77
C GLU A 85 4.01 -10.17 1.38
N LEU A 86 3.75 -9.04 2.03
CA LEU A 86 2.43 -8.73 2.58
C LEU A 86 1.38 -8.55 1.48
N ALA A 87 1.71 -7.89 0.38
CA ALA A 87 0.82 -7.68 -0.75
C ALA A 87 0.45 -9.02 -1.41
N GLU A 88 1.44 -9.89 -1.64
CA GLU A 88 1.22 -11.24 -2.17
C GLU A 88 0.28 -12.04 -1.25
N ALA A 89 0.54 -12.03 0.06
CA ALA A 89 -0.31 -12.69 1.04
C ALA A 89 -1.74 -12.14 1.03
N ALA A 90 -1.92 -10.81 0.94
CA ALA A 90 -3.23 -10.17 0.89
C ALA A 90 -4.01 -10.58 -0.37
N VAL A 91 -3.38 -10.55 -1.55
CA VAL A 91 -4.01 -10.96 -2.82
C VAL A 91 -4.42 -12.43 -2.77
N LEU A 92 -3.53 -13.32 -2.31
CA LEU A 92 -3.86 -14.74 -2.13
C LEU A 92 -5.06 -14.92 -1.15
N MET A 93 -5.13 -14.12 -0.08
CA MET A 93 -6.23 -14.18 0.86
C MET A 93 -7.56 -13.66 0.30
N VAL A 94 -7.53 -12.70 -0.63
CA VAL A 94 -8.72 -12.29 -1.41
C VAL A 94 -9.23 -13.49 -2.22
N GLU A 95 -8.37 -14.20 -2.94
CA GLU A 95 -8.75 -15.40 -3.71
C GLU A 95 -9.36 -16.49 -2.82
N LYS A 96 -8.82 -16.68 -1.62
CA LYS A 96 -9.34 -17.63 -0.63
C LYS A 96 -10.54 -17.11 0.16
N ARG A 97 -11.04 -15.91 -0.13
CA ARG A 97 -12.16 -15.23 0.56
C ARG A 97 -11.94 -15.11 2.07
N ARG A 98 -10.70 -14.83 2.49
CA ARG A 98 -10.29 -14.66 3.90
C ARG A 98 -10.17 -13.20 4.28
N PHE A 99 -11.24 -12.42 4.10
CA PHE A 99 -11.22 -10.96 4.22
C PHE A 99 -10.85 -10.40 5.60
N TYR A 100 -11.15 -11.10 6.69
CA TYR A 100 -10.63 -10.68 8.00
C TYR A 100 -9.09 -10.68 8.03
N ALA A 101 -8.47 -11.70 7.41
CA ALA A 101 -7.03 -11.80 7.31
C ALA A 101 -6.44 -10.80 6.31
N VAL A 102 -7.16 -10.49 5.21
CA VAL A 102 -6.83 -9.36 4.33
C VAL A 102 -6.77 -8.06 5.14
N GLY A 103 -7.77 -7.78 5.98
CA GLY A 103 -7.80 -6.56 6.80
C GLY A 103 -6.67 -6.50 7.84
N ALA A 104 -6.27 -7.65 8.38
CA ALA A 104 -5.12 -7.73 9.30
C ALA A 104 -3.80 -7.42 8.58
N VAL A 105 -3.60 -7.96 7.37
CA VAL A 105 -2.38 -7.71 6.57
C VAL A 105 -2.34 -6.28 6.03
N LEU A 106 -3.47 -5.77 5.57
CA LEU A 106 -3.60 -4.41 5.03
C LEU A 106 -3.18 -3.36 6.06
N ARG A 107 -3.43 -3.63 7.35
CA ARG A 107 -2.91 -2.78 8.42
C ARG A 107 -1.38 -2.71 8.43
N GLN A 108 -0.67 -3.80 8.18
CA GLN A 108 0.79 -3.80 8.10
C GLN A 108 1.30 -3.15 6.80
N LEU A 109 0.60 -3.35 5.67
CA LEU A 109 0.90 -2.67 4.41
C LEU A 109 0.87 -1.14 4.54
N ILE A 110 -0.10 -0.60 5.29
CA ILE A 110 -0.17 0.84 5.59
C ILE A 110 1.08 1.35 6.31
N GLU A 111 1.66 0.55 7.21
CA GLU A 111 2.92 0.94 7.87
C GLU A 111 4.10 0.94 6.91
N CYS A 112 4.16 -0.01 5.98
CA CYS A 112 5.14 0.01 4.89
C CYS A 112 4.96 1.26 4.02
N GLU A 113 3.72 1.61 3.66
CA GLU A 113 3.39 2.84 2.91
C GLU A 113 3.88 4.11 3.63
N TYR A 114 3.70 4.17 4.95
CA TYR A 114 4.16 5.29 5.77
C TYR A 114 5.68 5.40 5.80
N LEU A 115 6.39 4.28 5.95
CA LEU A 115 7.85 4.25 5.91
C LEU A 115 8.38 4.67 4.55
N LEU A 116 7.85 4.10 3.46
CA LEU A 116 8.27 4.44 2.10
C LEU A 116 8.05 5.92 1.80
N SER A 117 6.89 6.47 2.16
CA SER A 117 6.63 7.91 1.98
C SER A 117 7.54 8.78 2.86
N MET A 118 7.87 8.35 4.08
CA MET A 118 8.82 9.07 4.93
C MET A 118 10.25 9.04 4.36
N PHE A 119 10.66 7.93 3.77
CA PHE A 119 11.97 7.78 3.13
C PHE A 119 12.08 8.62 1.85
N ASP A 120 10.96 8.81 1.13
CA ASP A 120 10.90 9.71 -0.03
C ASP A 120 11.13 11.17 0.36
N GLU A 121 10.52 11.64 1.47
CA GLU A 121 10.74 12.98 2.00
C GLU A 121 12.23 13.26 2.28
N ASP A 122 12.88 12.37 3.01
CA ASP A 122 14.31 12.44 3.34
C ASP A 122 14.88 11.02 3.48
N LEU A 123 15.84 10.69 2.63
CA LEU A 123 16.46 9.36 2.60
C LEU A 123 17.25 9.06 3.89
N ASP A 124 17.66 10.06 4.67
CA ASP A 124 18.28 9.85 5.98
C ASP A 124 17.33 9.12 6.96
N HIS A 125 16.01 9.26 6.78
CA HIS A 125 15.03 8.47 7.53
C HIS A 125 15.21 6.97 7.33
N ALA A 126 15.57 6.54 6.12
CA ALA A 126 15.82 5.14 5.80
C ALA A 126 17.04 4.62 6.57
N ARG A 127 18.14 5.40 6.58
CA ARG A 127 19.33 5.08 7.37
C ARG A 127 19.02 5.00 8.86
N ARG A 128 18.39 6.03 9.42
CA ARG A 128 18.04 6.07 10.85
C ARG A 128 17.13 4.91 11.25
N TRP A 129 16.15 4.56 10.43
CA TRP A 129 15.26 3.43 10.68
C TRP A 129 16.04 2.11 10.77
N ARG A 130 16.98 1.88 9.85
CA ARG A 130 17.79 0.66 9.81
C ARG A 130 18.79 0.57 10.97
N GLU A 131 19.36 1.71 11.36
CA GLU A 131 20.34 1.80 12.44
C GLU A 131 19.68 1.81 13.84
N SER A 132 18.35 1.93 13.89
CA SER A 132 17.60 1.98 15.14
C SER A 132 17.57 0.65 15.88
N THR A 133 17.70 0.73 17.19
CA THR A 133 17.34 -0.33 18.14
C THR A 133 15.81 -0.53 18.19
N PRO A 134 15.33 -1.67 18.73
CA PRO A 134 13.89 -1.89 18.87
C PRO A 134 13.15 -0.81 19.66
N ASP A 135 13.78 -0.20 20.66
CA ASP A 135 13.18 0.87 21.44
C ASP A 135 13.14 2.18 20.66
N GLU A 136 14.19 2.52 19.93
CA GLU A 136 14.20 3.68 19.02
C GLU A 136 13.17 3.55 17.90
N VAL A 137 12.92 2.33 17.39
CA VAL A 137 11.81 2.07 16.45
C VAL A 137 10.46 2.40 17.09
N ARG A 138 10.20 1.86 18.29
CA ARG A 138 8.94 2.10 19.03
C ARG A 138 8.74 3.56 19.40
N GLU A 139 9.82 4.30 19.60
CA GLU A 139 9.73 5.72 19.92
C GLU A 139 9.57 6.55 18.65
N SER A 140 10.40 6.36 17.64
CA SER A 140 10.57 7.30 16.52
C SER A 140 9.71 6.98 15.30
N PHE A 141 9.38 5.71 15.07
CA PHE A 141 8.70 5.23 13.87
C PHE A 141 7.28 4.72 14.15
N THR A 142 6.61 5.34 15.13
CA THR A 142 5.18 5.07 15.36
C THR A 142 4.34 5.62 14.22
N PRO A 143 3.19 4.99 13.87
CA PRO A 143 2.32 5.49 12.82
C PRO A 143 1.89 6.95 13.02
N ALA A 144 1.63 7.38 14.27
CA ALA A 144 1.29 8.76 14.55
C ALA A 144 2.42 9.75 14.21
N LYS A 145 3.68 9.40 14.50
CA LYS A 145 4.84 10.22 14.12
C LYS A 145 5.07 10.21 12.62
N MET A 146 4.97 9.04 11.98
CA MET A 146 5.16 8.94 10.54
C MET A 146 4.13 9.76 9.76
N ARG A 147 2.85 9.67 10.13
CA ARG A 147 1.80 10.51 9.55
C ARG A 147 2.05 12.00 9.73
N ARG A 148 2.55 12.42 10.90
CA ARG A 148 2.86 13.82 11.17
C ARG A 148 4.00 14.34 10.29
N ILE A 149 5.02 13.51 10.07
CA ILE A 149 6.18 13.87 9.24
C ILE A 149 5.76 14.00 7.78
N VAL A 150 5.01 13.02 7.25
CA VAL A 150 4.60 13.02 5.82
C VAL A 150 3.43 13.99 5.55
N GLY A 151 2.58 14.26 6.54
CA GLY A 151 1.52 15.27 6.45
C GLY A 151 0.30 14.93 5.58
N LYS A 152 0.34 13.85 4.79
CA LYS A 152 -0.74 13.47 3.84
C LYS A 152 -1.69 12.36 4.30
N PHE A 153 -1.39 11.70 5.42
CA PHE A 153 -2.10 10.50 5.85
C PHE A 153 -3.16 10.77 6.90
N SER A 154 -4.36 10.21 6.72
CA SER A 154 -5.47 10.37 7.64
C SER A 154 -5.30 9.54 8.92
N ASN A 155 -5.54 10.18 10.08
CA ASN A 155 -5.62 9.46 11.36
C ASN A 155 -6.86 8.56 11.40
N GLU A 156 -7.96 8.98 10.80
CA GLU A 156 -9.21 8.24 10.78
C GLU A 156 -9.10 6.96 9.95
N GLU A 157 -8.52 7.05 8.76
CA GLU A 157 -8.23 5.89 7.91
C GLU A 157 -7.44 4.84 8.68
N TYR A 158 -6.36 5.23 9.35
CA TYR A 158 -5.57 4.33 10.18
C TYR A 158 -6.39 3.61 11.26
N TRP A 159 -7.25 4.33 12.00
CA TRP A 159 -8.09 3.72 13.04
C TRP A 159 -9.20 2.84 12.46
N ASN A 160 -9.72 3.18 11.28
CA ASN A 160 -10.66 2.35 10.55
C ASN A 160 -10.04 0.99 10.20
N HIS A 161 -8.78 0.95 9.76
CA HIS A 161 -8.06 -0.30 9.52
C HIS A 161 -7.74 -1.09 10.79
N CYS A 162 -7.34 -0.41 11.87
CA CYS A 162 -7.16 -1.03 13.18
C CYS A 162 -8.44 -1.74 13.66
N SER A 163 -9.60 -1.11 13.48
CA SER A 163 -10.89 -1.66 13.94
C SER A 163 -11.51 -2.68 12.99
N ALA A 164 -11.24 -2.60 11.69
CA ALA A 164 -11.79 -3.52 10.70
C ALA A 164 -11.09 -4.89 10.68
N GLY A 165 -9.76 -4.93 10.86
CA GLY A 165 -9.00 -6.18 10.82
C GLY A 165 -7.67 -6.17 11.56
N GLY A 166 -7.10 -4.99 11.84
CA GLY A 166 -5.82 -4.88 12.55
C GLY A 166 -5.84 -5.36 14.01
N HIS A 167 -7.03 -5.42 14.63
CA HIS A 167 -7.24 -6.00 15.95
C HIS A 167 -8.46 -6.93 15.93
N PRO A 168 -8.54 -7.90 16.87
CA PRO A 168 -9.74 -8.71 17.09
C PRO A 168 -10.84 -7.85 17.74
N ALA A 169 -11.41 -6.92 16.96
CA ALA A 169 -12.47 -6.01 17.36
C ALA A 169 -13.82 -6.43 16.77
N PRO A 170 -14.96 -6.15 17.45
CA PRO A 170 -16.29 -6.53 16.97
C PRO A 170 -16.63 -6.03 15.55
N LYS A 171 -16.13 -4.85 15.16
CA LYS A 171 -16.35 -4.28 13.82
C LYS A 171 -15.80 -5.20 12.70
N GLY A 172 -14.77 -6.00 12.99
CA GLY A 172 -14.23 -6.97 12.04
C GLY A 172 -15.13 -8.17 11.75
N ALA A 173 -16.18 -8.40 12.54
CA ALA A 173 -17.13 -9.48 12.30
C ALA A 173 -17.80 -9.40 10.91
N ARG A 174 -17.95 -8.18 10.36
CA ARG A 174 -18.49 -7.96 9.00
C ARG A 174 -17.65 -8.59 7.89
N LEU A 175 -16.38 -8.89 8.15
CA LEU A 175 -15.47 -9.54 7.19
C LEU A 175 -15.50 -11.07 7.27
N LEU A 176 -16.24 -11.63 8.22
CA LEU A 176 -16.33 -13.08 8.46
C LEU A 176 -17.61 -13.64 7.83
N GLU A 177 -17.50 -14.19 6.61
CA GLU A 177 -18.62 -14.74 5.83
C GLU A 177 -19.54 -15.64 6.65
N LYS A 178 -18.95 -16.51 7.47
CA LYS A 178 -19.69 -17.49 8.28
C LYS A 178 -20.52 -16.87 9.41
N LEU A 179 -20.19 -15.66 9.84
CA LEU A 179 -20.91 -14.93 10.89
C LEU A 179 -21.97 -13.97 10.32
N ASP A 180 -22.08 -13.86 9.00
CA ASP A 180 -23.13 -13.10 8.32
C ASP A 180 -23.96 -14.03 7.40
N PRO A 181 -24.76 -14.95 7.99
CA PRO A 181 -25.50 -15.95 7.23
C PRO A 181 -26.56 -15.32 6.30
N ALA A 182 -27.01 -14.10 6.60
CA ALA A 182 -27.96 -13.34 5.78
C ALA A 182 -27.27 -12.49 4.71
N ARG A 183 -25.92 -12.49 4.64
CA ARG A 183 -25.10 -11.73 3.69
C ARG A 183 -25.43 -10.24 3.64
N GLN A 184 -25.82 -9.66 4.77
CA GLN A 184 -26.27 -8.27 4.83
C GLN A 184 -25.10 -7.29 4.70
N ALA A 185 -23.92 -7.66 5.20
CA ALA A 185 -22.75 -6.78 5.25
C ALA A 185 -21.53 -7.38 4.55
N TRP A 186 -21.35 -8.70 4.64
CA TRP A 186 -20.15 -9.40 4.20
C TRP A 186 -19.76 -9.18 2.73
N PRO A 187 -20.66 -9.38 1.73
CA PRO A 187 -20.24 -9.28 0.33
C PRO A 187 -19.82 -7.84 -0.02
N TYR A 188 -20.48 -6.84 0.57
CA TYR A 188 -20.12 -5.43 0.40
C TYR A 188 -18.82 -5.08 1.10
N SER A 189 -18.64 -5.49 2.36
CA SER A 189 -17.40 -5.25 3.12
C SER A 189 -16.19 -5.96 2.50
N ALA A 190 -16.39 -7.11 1.87
CA ALA A 190 -15.37 -7.82 1.10
C ALA A 190 -14.98 -7.05 -0.18
N ALA A 191 -15.97 -6.54 -0.92
CA ALA A 191 -15.73 -5.72 -2.10
C ALA A 191 -15.03 -4.40 -1.75
N GLU A 192 -15.50 -3.69 -0.71
CA GLU A 192 -14.86 -2.49 -0.16
C GLU A 192 -13.40 -2.75 0.18
N LEU A 193 -13.10 -3.84 0.89
CA LEU A 193 -11.73 -4.17 1.29
C LEU A 193 -10.83 -4.57 0.11
N THR A 194 -11.41 -5.12 -0.96
CA THR A 194 -10.66 -5.42 -2.19
C THR A 194 -10.28 -4.14 -2.92
N ILE A 195 -11.20 -3.18 -3.01
CA ILE A 195 -10.92 -1.84 -3.56
C ILE A 195 -9.85 -1.15 -2.72
N ASP A 196 -10.02 -1.16 -1.41
CA ASP A 196 -9.10 -0.56 -0.46
C ASP A 196 -7.68 -1.15 -0.56
N LEU A 197 -7.56 -2.48 -0.68
CA LEU A 197 -6.30 -3.14 -0.98
C LEU A 197 -5.67 -2.59 -2.27
N GLY A 198 -6.42 -2.52 -3.36
CA GLY A 198 -5.90 -1.97 -4.62
C GLY A 198 -5.44 -0.51 -4.48
N LEU A 199 -6.18 0.32 -3.75
CA LEU A 199 -5.78 1.71 -3.50
C LEU A 199 -4.48 1.81 -2.68
N HIS A 200 -4.30 0.97 -1.66
CA HIS A 200 -3.06 0.93 -0.88
C HIS A 200 -1.89 0.38 -1.72
N LEU A 201 -2.10 -0.65 -2.54
CA LEU A 201 -1.07 -1.15 -3.45
C LEU A 201 -0.66 -0.07 -4.46
N HIS A 202 -1.61 0.71 -4.97
CA HIS A 202 -1.30 1.87 -5.82
C HIS A 202 -0.42 2.88 -5.08
N ARG A 203 -0.78 3.27 -3.85
CA ARG A 203 0.00 4.25 -3.07
C ARG A 203 1.39 3.74 -2.72
N ILE A 204 1.53 2.46 -2.38
CA ILE A 204 2.82 1.80 -2.17
C ILE A 204 3.66 1.84 -3.44
N TRP A 205 3.08 1.43 -4.57
CA TRP A 205 3.74 1.50 -5.88
C TRP A 205 4.25 2.92 -6.18
N THR A 206 3.39 3.93 -6.05
CA THR A 206 3.74 5.33 -6.31
C THR A 206 4.83 5.83 -5.37
N ALA A 207 4.80 5.44 -4.08
CA ALA A 207 5.85 5.79 -3.12
C ALA A 207 7.20 5.13 -3.47
N ILE A 208 7.19 3.86 -3.92
CA ILE A 208 8.38 3.17 -4.41
C ILE A 208 8.93 3.88 -5.65
N ASP A 209 8.06 4.18 -6.62
CA ASP A 209 8.46 4.84 -7.86
C ASP A 209 9.08 6.21 -7.61
N ALA A 210 8.40 7.07 -6.84
CA ALA A 210 8.87 8.41 -6.50
C ALA A 210 10.24 8.37 -5.81
N LEU A 211 10.37 7.53 -4.78
CA LEU A 211 11.62 7.38 -4.02
C LEU A 211 12.76 6.92 -4.93
N LEU A 212 12.55 5.85 -5.71
CA LEU A 212 13.60 5.29 -6.54
C LEU A 212 13.94 6.19 -7.73
N VAL A 213 12.99 6.91 -8.32
CA VAL A 213 13.30 7.95 -9.33
C VAL A 213 14.17 9.04 -8.71
N LYS A 214 13.83 9.48 -7.50
CA LYS A 214 14.53 10.59 -6.83
C LYS A 214 15.95 10.23 -6.41
N TYR A 215 16.16 9.03 -5.90
CA TYR A 215 17.42 8.67 -5.24
C TYR A 215 18.25 7.60 -5.98
N HIS A 216 17.66 6.82 -6.89
CA HIS A 216 18.35 5.67 -7.50
C HIS A 216 18.70 5.90 -8.97
N SER A 217 19.98 6.14 -9.28
CA SER A 217 20.45 6.64 -10.59
C SER A 217 20.05 5.84 -11.83
N ARG A 218 19.81 4.53 -11.68
CA ARG A 218 19.49 3.63 -12.81
C ARG A 218 18.02 3.24 -12.87
N TYR A 219 17.25 3.51 -11.82
CA TYR A 219 15.93 2.92 -11.65
C TYR A 219 14.99 3.29 -12.79
N GLU A 220 14.87 4.58 -13.09
CA GLU A 220 13.97 5.08 -14.12
C GLU A 220 14.19 4.39 -15.48
N ARG A 221 15.46 4.19 -15.87
CA ARG A 221 15.79 3.50 -17.13
C ARG A 221 15.56 1.99 -17.04
N VAL A 222 15.97 1.34 -15.96
CA VAL A 222 15.90 -0.12 -15.81
C VAL A 222 14.46 -0.59 -15.65
N ARG A 223 13.59 0.23 -15.06
CA ARG A 223 12.19 -0.10 -14.73
C ARG A 223 11.16 0.68 -15.54
N ALA A 224 11.55 1.34 -16.62
CA ALA A 224 10.64 2.09 -17.50
C ALA A 224 9.39 1.28 -17.92
N GLU A 225 9.56 -0.01 -18.23
CA GLU A 225 8.43 -0.86 -18.62
C GLU A 225 7.50 -1.19 -17.45
N GLN A 226 8.05 -1.54 -16.28
CA GLN A 226 7.25 -1.77 -15.07
C GLN A 226 6.45 -0.51 -14.68
N ARG A 227 7.07 0.66 -14.80
CA ARG A 227 6.43 1.95 -14.55
C ARG A 227 5.22 2.15 -15.47
N ARG A 228 5.43 1.99 -16.78
CA ARG A 228 4.37 2.10 -17.78
C ARG A 228 3.24 1.11 -17.53
N LEU A 229 3.57 -0.15 -17.23
CA LEU A 229 2.57 -1.18 -16.94
C LEU A 229 1.69 -0.83 -15.73
N ALA A 230 2.27 -0.27 -14.66
CA ALA A 230 1.50 0.15 -13.49
C ALA A 230 0.60 1.36 -13.77
N GLU A 231 1.08 2.35 -14.53
CA GLU A 231 0.29 3.51 -14.93
C GLU A 231 -0.87 3.13 -15.87
N ASP A 232 -0.60 2.27 -16.86
CA ASP A 232 -1.61 1.74 -17.77
C ASP A 232 -2.68 0.95 -16.99
N ALA A 233 -2.26 0.09 -16.04
CA ALA A 233 -3.15 -0.67 -15.19
C ALA A 233 -4.02 0.22 -14.28
N TRP A 234 -3.43 1.27 -13.71
CA TRP A 234 -4.16 2.24 -12.88
C TRP A 234 -5.20 3.00 -13.69
N THR A 235 -4.81 3.48 -14.87
CA THR A 235 -5.71 4.16 -15.80
C THR A 235 -6.88 3.26 -16.18
N HIS A 236 -6.58 2.03 -16.60
CA HIS A 236 -7.61 1.05 -16.98
C HIS A 236 -8.57 0.73 -15.83
N TRP A 237 -8.05 0.54 -14.60
CA TRP A 237 -8.92 0.25 -13.45
C TRP A 237 -9.84 1.41 -13.12
N ARG A 238 -9.34 2.65 -13.14
CA ARG A 238 -10.16 3.85 -12.93
C ARG A 238 -11.25 4.01 -13.98
N GLU A 239 -10.95 3.73 -15.24
CA GLU A 239 -11.93 3.80 -16.33
C GLU A 239 -12.98 2.70 -16.23
N ALA A 240 -12.58 1.50 -15.78
CA ALA A 240 -13.47 0.35 -15.68
C ALA A 240 -14.36 0.37 -14.42
N ASP A 241 -13.85 0.83 -13.28
CA ASP A 241 -14.52 0.74 -11.98
C ASP A 241 -15.02 2.10 -11.49
N VAL A 242 -16.33 2.33 -11.67
CA VAL A 242 -17.02 3.58 -11.30
C VAL A 242 -16.88 3.93 -9.81
N VAL A 243 -16.72 2.94 -8.92
CA VAL A 243 -16.51 3.19 -7.49
C VAL A 243 -15.13 3.81 -7.27
N VAL A 244 -14.12 3.29 -7.97
CA VAL A 244 -12.73 3.77 -7.87
C VAL A 244 -12.57 5.13 -8.53
N ALA A 245 -13.22 5.35 -9.68
CA ALA A 245 -13.29 6.69 -10.28
C ALA A 245 -13.82 7.72 -9.27
N ALA A 246 -14.97 7.43 -8.66
CA ALA A 246 -15.61 8.33 -7.69
C ALA A 246 -14.76 8.57 -6.42
N LEU A 247 -14.02 7.56 -5.95
CA LEU A 247 -13.13 7.69 -4.78
C LEU A 247 -11.88 8.51 -5.09
N THR A 248 -11.40 8.50 -6.34
CA THR A 248 -10.13 9.12 -6.74
C THR A 248 -10.28 10.52 -7.34
N GLU A 249 -11.48 10.89 -7.81
CA GLU A 249 -11.78 12.22 -8.36
C GLU A 249 -12.08 13.28 -7.30
N ARG A 250 -12.40 12.87 -6.05
CA ARG A 250 -12.65 13.83 -4.97
C ARG A 250 -11.34 14.54 -4.62
N PRO A 251 -11.24 15.87 -4.73
CA PRO A 251 -10.08 16.59 -4.24
C PRO A 251 -9.97 16.32 -2.74
N SER A 252 -8.79 15.87 -2.30
CA SER A 252 -8.46 15.75 -0.88
C SER A 252 -8.76 17.08 -0.21
N VAL A 253 -9.79 17.11 0.63
CA VAL A 253 -10.14 18.29 1.43
C VAL A 253 -8.97 18.54 2.37
N SER A 254 -8.19 19.57 2.03
CA SER A 254 -7.05 20.08 2.80
C SER A 254 -7.48 20.66 4.14
#